data_AF-A0A6L7YAM9-F1
#
_entry.id   AF-A0A6L7YAM9-F1
#
_cell.length_a   1.000
_cell.length_b   1.000
_cell.length_c   1.000
_cell.angle_alpha   90.00
_cell.angle_beta   90.00
_cell.angle_gamma   90.00
#
_symmetry.space_group_name_H-M   'P 1'
#
loop_
_entity.id
_entity.type
_entity.pdbx_description
1 polymer ?
#
loop_
_entity_poly.entity_id
_entity_poly.type
_entity_poly.pdbx_seq_one_letter_code
_entity_poly.pdbx_strand_id
1 'polypeptide(L)'
;RSGMGQHLDVSMQSCMVWTLMHATGFPPLEGIDPPGTGAERALGTGAAPSVGDLELPSVLEVADGLVALTIGHGPAGWQTLANTLAWIDEGQRLPDHVRAVDWYDWQNLYERGELPFDVADEAIRLAVEFLASKTKIELVERAVQVTLMVAPFNTAHDLFHDPQLRSRGYWREIGGRTYPGPFAKLSRTSLGPHAPPPEPGEANGLLRQPREPLLPAARQYGARGRAFEGIKVADFAWFGVGPLISKGLADHGATVVHVESATRIDGTRLNPPFQDGIVDINRAQFMANYNSSKLGASVNLGTPEGRTLARRLCDWADIVTLSFTPGVADRLGLGWEELSADHPELIMLSTSMRGETGPLRTISGFGSHGAAMAGISAITGWPDRDPAGPWGAYTDFINPRYGIAALASALFERNRSGRGQYVDLSQVETSIHFIEPLILDYTVNGRVAGPVGHASLTTCPHGVYATAGLERYVAIEAQTAEQWRALRSLGALPDHGDPRYEAASARLADREAIEAAMAEWCAGQDPWALAERLRDARVPASVCLRPLDLYEDAQLAHRGHFVTLDHSVMGPTPYDGLATHFSATPGLLSKAAPALGEDTQYVLVELLGLAPDEIAELAAADALT
;
A
#
# COMPACT_ATOMS: atom_id res chain seq x y z
N ARG A 1 28.20 14.76 -0.76
CA ARG A 1 27.95 14.44 -2.18
C ARG A 1 28.22 15.68 -3.02
N SER A 2 28.65 15.55 -4.27
CA SER A 2 29.29 16.55 -5.16
C SER A 2 28.75 17.98 -5.28
N GLY A 3 27.57 18.33 -4.74
CA GLY A 3 26.96 19.66 -4.87
C GLY A 3 26.38 19.96 -6.26
N MET A 4 26.50 19.03 -7.22
CA MET A 4 25.91 19.16 -8.55
C MET A 4 24.43 18.75 -8.51
N GLY A 5 23.58 19.54 -9.18
CA GLY A 5 22.18 19.15 -9.43
C GLY A 5 22.08 18.02 -10.45
N GLN A 6 20.88 17.45 -10.58
CA GLN A 6 20.55 16.45 -11.60
C GLN A 6 19.09 16.56 -12.02
N HIS A 7 18.79 16.12 -13.24
CA HIS A 7 17.43 15.94 -13.75
C HIS A 7 16.83 14.64 -13.20
N LEU A 8 15.56 14.71 -12.78
CA LEU A 8 14.74 13.61 -12.28
C LEU A 8 13.54 13.46 -13.22
N ASP A 9 13.52 12.39 -14.00
CA ASP A 9 12.39 12.02 -14.85
C ASP A 9 11.48 11.03 -14.10
N VAL A 10 10.17 11.25 -14.14
CA VAL A 10 9.17 10.42 -13.46
C VAL A 10 8.04 10.11 -14.43
N SER A 11 7.76 8.82 -14.63
CA SER A 11 6.66 8.36 -15.50
C SER A 11 5.42 8.06 -14.67
N MET A 12 4.32 8.75 -14.96
CA MET A 12 3.02 8.47 -14.34
C MET A 12 2.58 7.02 -14.60
N GLN A 13 2.72 6.53 -15.84
CA GLN A 13 2.37 5.15 -16.19
C GLN A 13 3.16 4.14 -15.34
N SER A 14 4.47 4.33 -15.21
CA SER A 14 5.33 3.43 -14.42
C SER A 14 5.04 3.53 -12.91
N CYS A 15 4.63 4.69 -12.40
CA CYS A 15 4.15 4.82 -11.02
C CYS A 15 2.88 4.00 -10.78
N MET A 16 1.96 3.96 -11.75
CA MET A 16 0.70 3.22 -11.63
C MET A 16 0.89 1.70 -11.68
N VAL A 17 1.90 1.18 -12.38
CA VAL A 17 2.18 -0.28 -12.39
C VAL A 17 2.38 -0.81 -10.98
N TRP A 18 3.10 -0.07 -10.12
CA TRP A 18 3.32 -0.46 -8.74
C TRP A 18 2.02 -0.57 -7.92
N THR A 19 0.93 0.12 -8.28
CA THR A 19 -0.34 -0.02 -7.54
C THR A 19 -1.04 -1.36 -7.78
N LEU A 20 -0.54 -2.16 -8.72
CA LEU A 20 -1.02 -3.50 -9.04
C LEU A 20 -0.33 -4.60 -8.21
N MET A 21 0.28 -4.28 -7.07
CA MET A 21 0.92 -5.23 -6.14
C MET A 21 1.78 -6.32 -6.79
N HIS A 22 1.33 -7.57 -6.71
CA HIS A 22 1.91 -8.79 -7.22
C HIS A 22 1.19 -9.25 -8.52
N ALA A 23 0.24 -8.46 -9.05
CA ALA A 23 -0.48 -8.79 -10.28
C ALA A 23 0.46 -8.91 -11.47
N THR A 24 1.50 -8.07 -11.53
CA THR A 24 2.54 -8.10 -12.57
C THR A 24 3.32 -9.40 -12.55
N GLY A 25 3.36 -10.13 -11.43
CA GLY A 25 3.98 -11.43 -11.35
C GLY A 25 3.19 -12.55 -12.04
N PHE A 26 1.86 -12.46 -12.16
CA PHE A 26 1.08 -13.61 -12.64
C PHE A 26 1.41 -13.99 -14.10
N PRO A 27 1.50 -13.02 -15.04
CA PRO A 27 1.81 -13.35 -16.42
C PRO A 27 3.13 -14.10 -16.61
N PRO A 28 4.27 -13.65 -16.04
CA PRO A 28 5.54 -14.36 -16.22
C PRO A 28 5.71 -15.62 -15.38
N LEU A 29 5.01 -15.77 -14.25
CA LEU A 29 5.20 -16.93 -13.36
C LEU A 29 4.21 -18.07 -13.63
N GLU A 30 2.99 -17.72 -14.02
CA GLU A 30 1.88 -18.68 -14.18
C GLU A 30 1.22 -18.61 -15.56
N GLY A 31 1.59 -17.62 -16.41
CA GLY A 31 1.07 -17.50 -17.78
C GLY A 31 -0.36 -16.93 -17.87
N ILE A 32 -0.87 -16.36 -16.77
CA ILE A 32 -2.25 -15.84 -16.67
C ILE A 32 -2.27 -14.42 -16.10
N ASP A 33 -3.38 -13.71 -16.32
CA ASP A 33 -3.72 -12.55 -15.48
C ASP A 33 -4.13 -13.08 -14.07
N PRO A 34 -4.16 -12.23 -13.02
CA PRO A 34 -4.56 -12.65 -11.68
C PRO A 34 -5.93 -13.35 -11.68
N PRO A 35 -6.09 -14.44 -10.91
CA PRO A 35 -7.34 -15.17 -10.85
C PRO A 35 -8.54 -14.29 -10.50
N GLY A 36 -9.69 -14.54 -11.15
CA GLY A 36 -10.91 -13.74 -10.96
C GLY A 36 -10.85 -12.32 -11.54
N THR A 37 -9.88 -12.05 -12.42
CA THR A 37 -9.80 -10.84 -13.23
C THR A 37 -9.85 -11.16 -14.71
N GLY A 38 -10.19 -10.18 -15.54
CA GLY A 38 -10.16 -10.32 -17.00
C GLY A 38 -11.03 -11.48 -17.48
N ALA A 39 -10.44 -12.33 -18.32
CA ALA A 39 -11.15 -13.45 -18.93
C ALA A 39 -11.73 -14.43 -17.89
N GLU A 40 -11.05 -14.65 -16.75
CA GLU A 40 -11.51 -15.60 -15.73
C GLU A 40 -12.77 -15.15 -14.99
N ARG A 41 -12.95 -13.84 -14.80
CA ARG A 41 -14.15 -13.31 -14.16
C ARG A 41 -15.40 -13.64 -14.97
N ALA A 42 -15.31 -13.49 -16.29
CA ALA A 42 -16.40 -13.82 -17.20
C ALA A 42 -16.67 -15.34 -17.31
N LEU A 43 -15.70 -16.17 -16.94
CA LEU A 43 -15.84 -17.63 -16.89
C LEU A 43 -16.39 -18.13 -15.55
N GLY A 44 -16.54 -17.26 -14.55
CA GLY A 44 -17.01 -17.62 -13.20
C GLY A 44 -16.03 -18.49 -12.40
N THR A 45 -14.78 -18.61 -12.85
CA THR A 45 -13.77 -19.50 -12.25
C THR A 45 -13.00 -18.86 -11.09
N GLY A 46 -13.20 -17.57 -10.84
CA GLY A 46 -12.41 -16.79 -9.88
C GLY A 46 -13.16 -16.38 -8.62
N ALA A 47 -13.94 -17.29 -8.02
CA ALA A 47 -14.37 -17.09 -6.65
C ALA A 47 -13.13 -17.08 -5.74
N ALA A 48 -13.12 -16.20 -4.74
CA ALA A 48 -12.12 -16.19 -3.67
C ALA A 48 -11.93 -17.60 -3.09
N PRO A 49 -10.82 -17.91 -2.39
CA PRO A 49 -10.67 -19.17 -1.68
C PRO A 49 -11.83 -19.32 -0.68
N SER A 50 -12.86 -20.05 -1.07
CA SER A 50 -13.93 -20.46 -0.20
C SER A 50 -13.44 -21.70 0.54
N VAL A 51 -13.65 -21.73 1.85
CA VAL A 51 -13.53 -22.99 2.59
C VAL A 51 -14.85 -23.74 2.33
N GLY A 52 -14.92 -24.45 1.20
CA GLY A 52 -16.16 -25.10 0.74
C GLY A 52 -17.21 -24.09 0.24
N ASP A 53 -18.44 -24.19 0.72
CA ASP A 53 -19.57 -23.31 0.34
C ASP A 53 -19.80 -22.13 1.32
N LEU A 54 -18.83 -21.81 2.20
CA LEU A 54 -18.99 -20.75 3.21
C LEU A 54 -18.99 -19.34 2.59
N GLU A 55 -20.04 -18.56 2.86
CA GLU A 55 -20.07 -17.14 2.55
C GLU A 55 -19.28 -16.35 3.60
N LEU A 56 -18.13 -15.80 3.20
CA LEU A 56 -17.26 -15.01 4.06
C LEU A 56 -17.35 -13.53 3.66
N PRO A 57 -18.12 -12.70 4.39
CA PRO A 57 -18.29 -11.29 4.02
C PRO A 57 -16.99 -10.51 4.26
N SER A 58 -16.52 -9.80 3.23
CA SER A 58 -15.42 -8.83 3.33
C SER A 58 -15.89 -7.43 3.70
N VAL A 59 -17.19 -7.15 3.52
CA VAL A 59 -17.88 -5.92 3.89
C VAL A 59 -19.11 -6.30 4.71
N LEU A 60 -19.35 -5.58 5.80
CA LEU A 60 -20.48 -5.82 6.67
C LEU A 60 -21.19 -4.49 6.99
N GLU A 61 -22.50 -4.47 6.79
CA GLU A 61 -23.36 -3.41 7.32
C GLU A 61 -23.54 -3.58 8.83
N VAL A 62 -23.27 -2.50 9.56
CA VAL A 62 -23.36 -2.40 11.01
C VAL A 62 -24.29 -1.24 11.38
N ALA A 63 -24.59 -1.04 12.65
CA ALA A 63 -25.66 -0.14 13.10
C ALA A 63 -25.57 1.32 12.61
N ASP A 64 -24.37 1.79 12.27
CA ASP A 64 -24.08 3.17 11.85
C ASP A 64 -23.17 3.25 10.60
N GLY A 65 -23.14 2.21 9.76
CA GLY A 65 -22.46 2.24 8.46
C GLY A 65 -21.85 0.92 8.03
N LEU A 66 -20.77 0.97 7.25
CA LEU A 66 -20.08 -0.21 6.74
C LEU A 66 -18.72 -0.41 7.43
N VAL A 67 -18.33 -1.67 7.60
CA VAL A 67 -16.98 -2.06 8.04
C VAL A 67 -16.37 -3.06 7.07
N ALA A 68 -15.05 -2.97 6.87
CA ALA A 68 -14.27 -4.00 6.22
C ALA A 68 -13.96 -5.08 7.26
N LEU A 69 -14.20 -6.34 6.91
CA LEU A 69 -14.10 -7.49 7.80
C LEU A 69 -13.21 -8.56 7.19
N THR A 70 -12.35 -9.16 8.00
CA THR A 70 -11.68 -10.41 7.65
C THR A 70 -12.07 -11.47 8.67
N ILE A 71 -12.89 -12.43 8.25
CA ILE A 71 -13.43 -13.49 9.11
C ILE A 71 -13.41 -14.81 8.37
N GLY A 72 -12.99 -15.90 9.04
CA GLY A 72 -12.92 -17.24 8.45
C GLY A 72 -11.95 -17.42 7.28
N HIS A 73 -11.17 -16.38 6.93
CA HIS A 73 -10.23 -16.39 5.82
C HIS A 73 -8.77 -16.34 6.31
N GLY A 74 -8.03 -17.42 6.06
CA GLY A 74 -6.64 -17.56 6.49
C GLY A 74 -6.44 -17.45 8.01
N PRO A 75 -5.20 -17.55 8.51
CA PRO A 75 -4.94 -17.54 9.95
C PRO A 75 -5.53 -16.34 10.69
N ALA A 76 -5.46 -15.14 10.09
CA ALA A 76 -5.94 -13.92 10.72
C ALA A 76 -7.48 -13.79 10.73
N GLY A 77 -8.16 -14.30 9.70
CA GLY A 77 -9.63 -14.33 9.67
C GLY A 77 -10.21 -15.35 10.64
N TRP A 78 -9.58 -16.52 10.79
CA TRP A 78 -9.97 -17.50 11.79
C TRP A 78 -9.71 -17.01 13.22
N GLN A 79 -8.59 -16.32 13.45
CA GLN A 79 -8.33 -15.64 14.72
C GLN A 79 -9.42 -14.60 15.05
N THR A 80 -9.85 -13.83 14.05
CA THR A 80 -10.95 -12.86 14.20
C THR A 80 -12.27 -13.56 14.52
N LEU A 81 -12.57 -14.70 13.89
CA LEU A 81 -13.75 -15.50 14.23
C LEU A 81 -13.70 -15.98 15.69
N ALA A 82 -12.59 -16.60 16.10
CA ALA A 82 -12.40 -17.09 17.47
C ALA A 82 -12.59 -15.98 18.52
N ASN A 83 -12.02 -14.80 18.28
CA ASN A 83 -12.12 -13.64 19.17
C ASN A 83 -13.54 -13.06 19.20
N THR A 84 -14.25 -13.03 18.06
CA THR A 84 -15.66 -12.61 18.00
C THR A 84 -16.57 -13.59 18.75
N LEU A 85 -16.37 -14.91 18.58
CA LEU A 85 -17.14 -15.93 19.29
C LEU A 85 -16.92 -15.82 20.80
N ALA A 86 -15.67 -15.66 21.25
CA ALA A 86 -15.38 -15.40 22.66
C ALA A 86 -16.11 -14.14 23.19
N TRP A 87 -16.20 -13.08 22.39
CA TRP A 87 -16.97 -11.88 22.75
C TRP A 87 -18.48 -12.12 22.83
N ILE A 88 -19.04 -12.98 21.97
CA ILE A 88 -20.45 -13.40 22.08
C ILE A 88 -20.67 -14.20 23.38
N ASP A 89 -19.73 -15.06 23.74
CA ASP A 89 -19.85 -15.96 24.89
C ASP A 89 -19.75 -15.24 26.25
N GLU A 90 -19.12 -14.06 26.31
CA GLU A 90 -19.16 -13.18 27.49
C GLU A 90 -20.61 -12.87 27.92
N GLY A 91 -21.55 -12.89 26.98
CA GLY A 91 -22.99 -12.74 27.24
C GLY A 91 -23.75 -14.06 27.45
N GLN A 92 -23.08 -15.22 27.43
CA GLN A 92 -23.65 -16.57 27.50
C GLN A 92 -24.66 -16.90 26.39
N ARG A 93 -24.38 -16.46 25.15
CA ARG A 93 -25.31 -16.59 24.01
C ARG A 93 -24.90 -17.59 22.94
N LEU A 94 -23.72 -18.22 23.04
CA LEU A 94 -23.29 -19.22 22.05
C LEU A 94 -24.00 -20.57 22.26
N PRO A 95 -24.44 -21.24 21.18
CA PRO A 95 -24.84 -22.64 21.22
C PRO A 95 -23.71 -23.54 21.74
N ASP A 96 -24.07 -24.58 22.50
CA ASP A 96 -23.09 -25.45 23.17
C ASP A 96 -22.15 -26.18 22.18
N HIS A 97 -22.67 -26.58 21.02
CA HIS A 97 -21.86 -27.26 20.00
C HIS A 97 -20.86 -26.34 19.30
N VAL A 98 -21.16 -25.05 19.15
CA VAL A 98 -20.22 -24.02 18.66
C VAL A 98 -19.19 -23.70 19.74
N ARG A 99 -19.61 -23.60 21.02
CA ARG A 99 -18.71 -23.36 22.16
C ARG A 99 -17.71 -24.49 22.37
N ALA A 100 -18.10 -25.73 22.04
CA ALA A 100 -17.25 -26.91 22.23
C ALA A 100 -16.04 -26.98 21.28
N VAL A 101 -16.03 -26.19 20.20
CA VAL A 101 -14.94 -26.15 19.21
C VAL A 101 -13.80 -25.24 19.68
N ASP A 102 -12.56 -25.73 19.61
CA ASP A 102 -11.38 -24.88 19.77
C ASP A 102 -11.08 -24.12 18.48
N TRP A 103 -11.68 -22.94 18.34
CA TRP A 103 -11.53 -22.10 17.16
C TRP A 103 -10.10 -21.57 16.95
N TYR A 104 -9.22 -21.64 17.95
CA TYR A 104 -7.80 -21.30 17.78
C TYR A 104 -7.01 -22.45 17.16
N ASP A 105 -7.50 -23.70 17.27
CA ASP A 105 -6.93 -24.91 16.66
C ASP A 105 -7.64 -25.31 15.34
N TRP A 106 -8.36 -24.36 14.71
CA TRP A 106 -9.23 -24.62 13.55
C TRP A 106 -8.55 -25.40 12.42
N GLN A 107 -7.27 -25.11 12.12
CA GLN A 107 -6.55 -25.72 11.00
C GLN A 107 -6.36 -27.22 11.22
N ASN A 108 -5.91 -27.56 12.42
CA ASN A 108 -5.72 -28.93 12.87
C ASN A 108 -7.05 -29.71 12.90
N LEU A 109 -8.14 -29.06 13.36
CA LEU A 109 -9.48 -29.64 13.33
C LEU A 109 -9.97 -29.88 11.90
N TYR A 110 -9.75 -28.92 10.99
CA TYR A 110 -10.11 -29.05 9.59
C TYR A 110 -9.32 -30.16 8.89
N GLU A 111 -8.01 -30.21 9.07
CA GLU A 111 -7.12 -31.24 8.48
C GLU A 111 -7.46 -32.66 8.96
N ARG A 112 -7.90 -32.80 10.22
CA ARG A 112 -8.39 -34.08 10.77
C ARG A 112 -9.83 -34.42 10.36
N GLY A 113 -10.56 -33.51 9.71
CA GLY A 113 -11.98 -33.68 9.40
C GLY A 113 -12.90 -33.64 10.63
N GLU A 114 -12.45 -33.00 11.71
CA GLU A 114 -13.14 -32.88 12.99
C GLU A 114 -13.96 -31.61 13.14
N LEU A 115 -13.86 -30.67 12.18
CA LEU A 115 -14.67 -29.44 12.12
C LEU A 115 -15.81 -29.63 11.11
N PRO A 116 -17.07 -29.88 11.57
CA PRO A 116 -18.20 -30.01 10.66
C PRO A 116 -18.50 -28.68 9.96
N PHE A 117 -18.81 -28.75 8.66
CA PHE A 117 -19.07 -27.58 7.83
C PHE A 117 -20.26 -26.74 8.35
N ASP A 118 -21.35 -27.41 8.75
CA ASP A 118 -22.55 -26.78 9.31
C ASP A 118 -22.26 -26.03 10.62
N VAL A 119 -21.34 -26.54 11.44
CA VAL A 119 -20.90 -25.88 12.66
C VAL A 119 -20.04 -24.64 12.36
N ALA A 120 -19.16 -24.72 11.36
CA ALA A 120 -18.37 -23.58 10.90
C ALA A 120 -19.24 -22.48 10.29
N ASP A 121 -20.21 -22.86 9.46
CA ASP A 121 -21.19 -21.97 8.85
C ASP A 121 -22.04 -21.25 9.91
N GLU A 122 -22.58 -21.99 10.88
CA GLU A 122 -23.34 -21.41 11.98
C GLU A 122 -22.49 -20.44 12.81
N ALA A 123 -21.24 -20.80 13.11
CA ALA A 123 -20.33 -19.94 13.86
C ALA A 123 -20.05 -18.62 13.14
N ILE A 124 -19.81 -18.66 11.83
CA ILE A 124 -19.61 -17.47 11.00
C ILE A 124 -20.88 -16.61 10.99
N ARG A 125 -22.05 -17.22 10.76
CA ARG A 125 -23.33 -16.49 10.75
C ARG A 125 -23.60 -15.80 12.09
N LEU A 126 -23.39 -16.49 13.21
CA LEU A 126 -23.55 -15.91 14.55
C LEU A 126 -22.59 -14.74 14.78
N ALA A 127 -21.33 -14.88 14.34
CA ALA A 127 -20.34 -13.82 14.42
C ALA A 127 -20.76 -12.60 13.58
N VAL A 128 -21.18 -12.81 12.35
CA VAL A 128 -21.61 -11.74 11.43
C VAL A 128 -22.85 -11.02 11.96
N GLU A 129 -23.89 -11.75 12.39
CA GLU A 129 -25.11 -11.16 12.97
C GLU A 129 -24.80 -10.32 14.23
N PHE A 130 -23.88 -10.81 15.08
CA PHE A 130 -23.48 -10.09 16.27
C PHE A 130 -22.67 -8.84 15.96
N LEU A 131 -21.73 -8.89 15.02
CA LEU A 131 -20.94 -7.74 14.60
C LEU A 131 -21.82 -6.69 13.91
N ALA A 132 -22.79 -7.10 13.10
CA ALA A 132 -23.78 -6.23 12.46
C ALA A 132 -24.62 -5.44 13.49
N SER A 133 -24.80 -5.99 14.69
CA SER A 133 -25.53 -5.33 15.77
C SER A 133 -24.73 -4.22 16.48
N LYS A 134 -23.45 -4.02 16.13
CA LYS A 134 -22.56 -3.05 16.79
C LYS A 134 -22.47 -1.76 15.97
N THR A 135 -21.99 -0.70 16.59
CA THR A 135 -21.54 0.50 15.89
C THR A 135 -20.08 0.36 15.45
N LYS A 136 -19.67 1.15 14.45
CA LYS A 136 -18.28 1.27 13.97
C LYS A 136 -17.32 1.51 15.14
N ILE A 137 -17.67 2.40 16.06
CA ILE A 137 -16.80 2.74 17.20
C ILE A 137 -16.68 1.60 18.21
N GLU A 138 -17.78 0.91 18.55
CA GLU A 138 -17.73 -0.26 19.44
C GLU A 138 -16.82 -1.36 18.87
N LEU A 139 -16.91 -1.61 17.56
CA LEU A 139 -16.07 -2.58 16.88
C LEU A 139 -14.58 -2.21 16.92
N VAL A 140 -14.26 -0.95 16.64
CA VAL A 140 -12.88 -0.45 16.66
C VAL A 140 -12.28 -0.45 18.07
N GLU A 141 -13.03 -0.03 19.07
CA GLU A 141 -12.59 -0.08 20.47
C GLU A 141 -12.36 -1.51 20.94
N ARG A 142 -13.24 -2.43 20.54
CA ARG A 142 -13.09 -3.85 20.86
C ARG A 142 -11.93 -4.50 20.11
N ALA A 143 -11.69 -4.12 18.86
CA ALA A 143 -10.58 -4.63 18.05
C ALA A 143 -9.21 -4.40 18.71
N VAL A 144 -9.05 -3.29 19.43
CA VAL A 144 -7.84 -2.98 20.21
C VAL A 144 -7.67 -3.89 21.44
N GLN A 145 -8.78 -4.35 22.04
CA GLN A 145 -8.78 -5.15 23.26
C GLN A 145 -8.54 -6.64 22.99
N VAL A 146 -9.17 -7.18 21.95
CA VAL A 146 -9.18 -8.63 21.67
C VAL A 146 -8.64 -8.99 20.30
N THR A 147 -8.07 -8.04 19.54
CA THR A 147 -7.56 -8.24 18.17
C THR A 147 -8.64 -8.75 17.22
N LEU A 148 -9.35 -7.81 16.59
CA LEU A 148 -10.28 -8.10 15.49
C LEU A 148 -9.78 -7.43 14.21
N MET A 149 -9.82 -8.14 13.08
CA MET A 149 -9.55 -7.55 11.76
C MET A 149 -10.80 -6.87 11.20
N VAL A 150 -11.16 -5.74 11.81
CA VAL A 150 -12.30 -4.91 11.43
C VAL A 150 -11.87 -3.46 11.28
N ALA A 151 -12.37 -2.80 10.23
CA ALA A 151 -12.06 -1.40 9.96
C ALA A 151 -13.29 -0.64 9.46
N PRO A 152 -13.63 0.53 10.02
CA PRO A 152 -14.74 1.33 9.53
C PRO A 152 -14.44 1.89 8.14
N PHE A 153 -15.45 1.89 7.27
CA PHE A 153 -15.44 2.71 6.08
C PHE A 153 -15.69 4.16 6.52
N ASN A 154 -14.61 4.91 6.71
CA ASN A 154 -14.69 6.27 7.20
C ASN A 154 -15.06 7.24 6.08
N THR A 155 -16.11 8.02 6.28
CA THR A 155 -16.39 9.21 5.48
C THR A 155 -15.50 10.38 5.91
N ALA A 156 -15.50 11.49 5.15
CA ALA A 156 -14.86 12.73 5.59
C ALA A 156 -15.39 13.22 6.96
N HIS A 157 -16.68 12.98 7.24
CA HIS A 157 -17.27 13.25 8.55
C HIS A 157 -16.64 12.37 9.63
N ASP A 158 -16.60 11.05 9.42
CA ASP A 158 -16.03 10.10 10.39
C ASP A 158 -14.56 10.42 10.69
N LEU A 159 -13.76 10.71 9.66
CA LEU A 159 -12.36 11.09 9.82
C LEU A 159 -12.19 12.32 10.72
N PHE A 160 -13.02 13.35 10.53
CA PHE A 160 -12.96 14.56 11.35
C PHE A 160 -13.27 14.28 12.83
N HIS A 161 -14.11 13.27 13.10
CA HIS A 161 -14.51 12.86 14.44
C HIS A 161 -13.70 11.67 15.01
N ASP A 162 -12.73 11.16 14.26
CA ASP A 162 -11.94 9.99 14.65
C ASP A 162 -11.10 10.27 15.92
N PRO A 163 -11.25 9.44 16.99
CA PRO A 163 -10.57 9.66 18.26
C PRO A 163 -9.05 9.47 18.17
N GLN A 164 -8.56 8.62 17.27
CA GLN A 164 -7.14 8.41 17.06
C GLN A 164 -6.51 9.65 16.42
N LEU A 165 -7.08 10.15 15.32
CA LEU A 165 -6.59 11.36 14.64
C LEU A 165 -6.62 12.58 15.57
N ARG A 166 -7.70 12.72 16.36
CA ARG A 166 -7.80 13.78 17.38
C ARG A 166 -6.72 13.65 18.45
N SER A 167 -6.55 12.47 19.04
CA SER A 167 -5.54 12.24 20.10
C SER A 167 -4.12 12.52 19.62
N ARG A 168 -3.87 12.31 18.33
CA ARG A 168 -2.60 12.53 17.68
C ARG A 168 -2.43 13.95 17.16
N GLY A 169 -3.39 14.85 17.36
CA GLY A 169 -3.29 16.24 16.91
C GLY A 169 -3.10 16.36 15.41
N TYR A 170 -3.77 15.48 14.64
CA TYR A 170 -3.62 15.41 13.19
C TYR A 170 -4.11 16.70 12.53
N TRP A 171 -5.33 17.16 12.84
CA TRP A 171 -5.93 18.34 12.22
C TRP A 171 -5.21 19.66 12.59
N ARG A 172 -4.97 20.53 11.59
CA ARG A 172 -4.30 21.83 11.74
C ARG A 172 -5.20 22.99 11.31
N GLU A 173 -5.26 24.03 12.14
CA GLU A 173 -5.94 25.28 11.80
C GLU A 173 -4.97 26.25 11.11
N ILE A 174 -5.24 26.57 9.84
CA ILE A 174 -4.41 27.45 9.02
C ILE A 174 -5.32 28.46 8.29
N GLY A 175 -5.13 29.76 8.52
CA GLY A 175 -5.93 30.79 7.86
C GLY A 175 -7.44 30.68 8.11
N GLY A 176 -7.85 30.18 9.28
CA GLY A 176 -9.27 29.98 9.64
C GLY A 176 -9.93 28.76 8.99
N ARG A 177 -9.15 27.82 8.45
CA ARG A 177 -9.63 26.56 7.88
C ARG A 177 -8.87 25.38 8.48
N THR A 178 -9.54 24.26 8.60
CA THR A 178 -8.93 23.01 9.06
C THR A 178 -8.33 22.22 7.88
N TYR A 179 -7.06 21.86 8.00
CA TYR A 179 -6.32 21.04 7.03
C TYR A 179 -5.85 19.73 7.69
N PRO A 180 -5.65 18.66 6.88
CA PRO A 180 -4.87 17.50 7.30
C PRO A 180 -3.50 17.90 7.83
N GLY A 181 -3.02 17.14 8.82
CA GLY A 181 -1.72 17.34 9.45
C GLY A 181 -0.56 16.86 8.59
N PRO A 182 0.66 16.78 9.17
CA PRO A 182 1.74 16.08 8.51
C PRO A 182 1.46 14.58 8.37
N PHE A 183 1.86 14.00 7.23
CA PHE A 183 1.75 12.56 6.96
C PHE A 183 2.58 11.67 7.91
N ALA A 184 3.60 12.24 8.54
CA ALA A 184 4.45 11.54 9.51
C ALA A 184 4.80 12.45 10.69
N LYS A 185 5.06 11.86 11.85
CA LYS A 185 5.60 12.58 13.01
C LYS A 185 7.09 12.32 13.12
N LEU A 186 7.86 13.40 13.05
CA LEU A 186 9.31 13.38 13.16
C LEU A 186 9.71 13.93 14.53
N SER A 187 10.58 13.24 15.27
CA SER A 187 10.90 13.60 16.66
C SER A 187 11.75 14.86 16.83
N ARG A 188 12.41 15.34 15.76
CA ARG A 188 13.30 16.51 15.82
C ARG A 188 12.93 17.62 14.86
N THR A 189 12.46 17.28 13.66
CA THR A 189 12.09 18.27 12.64
C THR A 189 10.59 18.34 12.45
N SER A 190 10.04 19.53 12.27
CA SER A 190 8.62 19.69 11.95
C SER A 190 8.35 19.38 10.48
N LEU A 191 7.20 18.75 10.23
CA LEU A 191 6.66 18.49 8.90
C LEU A 191 5.28 19.16 8.80
N GLY A 192 4.88 19.54 7.57
CA GLY A 192 3.54 20.01 7.26
C GLY A 192 3.43 21.52 7.02
N PRO A 193 2.26 21.98 6.56
CA PRO A 193 2.04 23.39 6.26
C PRO A 193 2.09 24.24 7.54
N HIS A 194 2.74 25.40 7.45
CA HIS A 194 2.90 26.35 8.55
C HIS A 194 2.22 27.70 8.30
N ALA A 195 1.73 27.91 7.07
CA ALA A 195 1.09 29.14 6.62
C ALA A 195 0.03 28.81 5.55
N PRO A 196 -1.00 29.66 5.36
CA PRO A 196 -1.95 29.50 4.27
C PRO A 196 -1.25 29.60 2.90
N PRO A 197 -1.84 29.04 1.84
CA PRO A 197 -1.33 29.27 0.49
C PRO A 197 -1.33 30.78 0.20
N PRO A 198 -0.25 31.32 -0.41
CA PRO A 198 -0.17 32.74 -0.70
C PRO A 198 -1.22 33.14 -1.74
N GLU A 199 -1.79 34.33 -1.58
CA GLU A 199 -2.69 34.91 -2.58
C GLU A 199 -1.94 35.19 -3.89
N PRO A 200 -2.62 35.21 -5.05
CA PRO A 200 -2.01 35.56 -6.33
C PRO A 200 -1.23 36.89 -6.25
N GLY A 201 0.09 36.80 -6.35
CA GLY A 201 1.00 37.94 -6.32
C GLY A 201 1.55 38.36 -4.96
N GLU A 202 1.07 37.77 -3.85
CA GLU A 202 1.54 38.07 -2.49
C GLU A 202 3.05 37.84 -2.32
N ALA A 203 3.54 36.73 -2.87
CA ALA A 203 4.94 36.33 -2.78
C ALA A 203 5.85 36.92 -3.88
N ASN A 204 5.33 37.77 -4.80
CA ASN A 204 6.12 38.29 -5.93
C ASN A 204 7.33 39.12 -5.50
N GLY A 205 7.30 39.69 -4.28
CA GLY A 205 8.43 40.39 -3.70
C GLY A 205 9.66 39.50 -3.44
N LEU A 206 9.45 38.19 -3.20
CA LEU A 206 10.53 37.22 -2.96
C LEU A 206 11.36 36.95 -4.22
N LEU A 207 10.76 37.09 -5.41
CA LEU A 207 11.44 36.89 -6.70
C LEU A 207 12.56 37.91 -6.97
N ARG A 208 12.58 39.02 -6.22
CA ARG A 208 13.60 40.07 -6.35
C ARG A 208 14.85 39.78 -5.53
N GLN A 209 14.82 38.77 -4.66
CA GLN A 209 16.00 38.37 -3.90
C GLN A 209 16.91 37.53 -4.80
N PRO A 210 18.21 37.88 -4.94
CA PRO A 210 19.14 37.04 -5.67
C PRO A 210 19.17 35.66 -5.04
N ARG A 211 19.17 34.60 -5.86
CA ARG A 211 19.29 33.23 -5.37
C ARG A 211 20.65 33.09 -4.68
N GLU A 212 20.65 32.99 -3.36
CA GLU A 212 21.79 32.48 -2.61
C GLU A 212 21.76 30.94 -2.68
N PRO A 213 22.73 30.29 -3.33
CA PRO A 213 22.79 28.84 -3.31
C PRO A 213 22.95 28.37 -1.85
N LEU A 214 22.06 27.49 -1.39
CA LEU A 214 22.14 26.80 -0.09
C LEU A 214 23.34 25.83 0.00
N LEU A 215 24.44 26.10 -0.69
CA LEU A 215 25.64 25.26 -0.65
C LEU A 215 26.12 25.24 0.80
N PRO A 216 26.17 24.08 1.47
CA PRO A 216 27.01 23.95 2.64
C PRO A 216 28.44 24.28 2.21
N ALA A 217 29.21 24.93 3.08
CA ALA A 217 30.66 25.05 2.89
C ALA A 217 31.20 23.68 2.46
N ALA A 218 31.84 23.63 1.29
CA ALA A 218 32.21 22.41 0.61
C ALA A 218 33.04 21.50 1.54
N ARG A 219 32.40 20.51 2.17
CA ARG A 219 33.12 19.28 2.51
C ARG A 219 33.52 18.70 1.16
N GLN A 220 34.82 18.45 0.96
CA GLN A 220 35.26 17.74 -0.24
C GLN A 220 34.56 16.39 -0.28
N TYR A 221 33.68 16.22 -1.25
CA TYR A 221 32.89 15.00 -1.40
C TYR A 221 33.51 14.16 -2.50
N GLY A 222 33.92 12.94 -2.15
CA GLY A 222 34.46 11.93 -3.06
C GLY A 222 33.49 11.48 -4.15
N ALA A 223 33.97 10.56 -4.99
CA ALA A 223 33.44 10.16 -6.30
C ALA A 223 31.96 9.69 -6.33
N ARG A 224 31.42 9.65 -7.57
CA ARG A 224 30.04 9.35 -7.96
C ARG A 224 29.63 7.93 -7.55
N GLY A 225 28.73 7.83 -6.58
CA GLY A 225 27.99 6.63 -6.21
C GLY A 225 26.49 6.80 -6.40
N ARG A 226 25.71 5.74 -6.18
CA ARG A 226 24.23 5.80 -6.19
C ARG A 226 23.70 6.67 -5.03
N ALA A 227 22.43 7.08 -5.11
CA ALA A 227 21.87 8.13 -4.26
C ALA A 227 21.81 7.79 -2.75
N PHE A 228 21.86 6.53 -2.34
CA PHE A 228 21.98 6.09 -0.94
C PHE A 228 23.19 5.18 -0.74
N GLU A 229 24.17 5.21 -1.64
CA GLU A 229 25.39 4.44 -1.47
C GLU A 229 26.11 4.80 -0.16
N GLY A 230 26.55 3.74 0.54
CA GLY A 230 27.18 3.82 1.86
C GLY A 230 26.20 3.88 3.03
N ILE A 231 24.89 4.02 2.80
CA ILE A 231 23.87 3.92 3.85
C ILE A 231 23.59 2.46 4.15
N LYS A 232 23.52 2.11 5.44
CA LYS A 232 23.22 0.77 5.94
C LYS A 232 21.85 0.73 6.60
N VAL A 233 21.04 -0.29 6.29
CA VAL A 233 19.67 -0.41 6.82
C VAL A 233 19.47 -1.79 7.42
N ALA A 234 19.03 -1.83 8.68
CA ALA A 234 18.48 -3.02 9.32
C ALA A 234 16.95 -2.99 9.15
N ASP A 235 16.43 -3.92 8.34
CA ASP A 235 15.03 -3.96 7.95
C ASP A 235 14.30 -5.12 8.62
N PHE A 236 13.53 -4.79 9.66
CA PHE A 236 12.67 -5.72 10.39
C PHE A 236 11.20 -5.54 10.01
N ALA A 237 10.91 -4.84 8.92
CA ALA A 237 9.56 -4.68 8.44
C ALA A 237 9.15 -5.84 7.53
N TRP A 238 7.87 -6.17 7.54
CA TRP A 238 7.28 -7.26 6.78
C TRP A 238 6.13 -6.76 5.90
N PHE A 239 5.68 -7.61 4.97
CA PHE A 239 4.59 -7.32 4.03
C PHE A 239 4.92 -6.19 3.04
N GLY A 240 4.05 -5.19 2.91
CA GLY A 240 4.10 -4.21 1.83
C GLY A 240 4.86 -2.94 2.19
N VAL A 241 4.32 -2.16 3.14
CA VAL A 241 4.75 -0.77 3.37
C VAL A 241 6.21 -0.65 3.73
N GLY A 242 6.65 -1.32 4.81
CA GLY A 242 8.02 -1.21 5.27
C GLY A 242 9.04 -1.78 4.29
N PRO A 243 8.85 -3.01 3.76
CA PRO A 243 9.73 -3.56 2.74
C PRO A 243 9.88 -2.69 1.49
N LEU A 244 8.81 -2.04 1.01
CA LEU A 244 8.90 -1.11 -0.13
C LEU A 244 9.66 0.19 0.19
N ILE A 245 9.63 0.67 1.45
CA ILE A 245 10.42 1.83 1.89
C ILE A 245 11.90 1.50 1.83
N SER A 246 12.32 0.41 2.48
CA SER A 246 13.72 0.00 2.53
C SER A 246 14.22 -0.46 1.16
N LYS A 247 13.38 -1.11 0.35
CA LYS A 247 13.66 -1.41 -1.06
C LYS A 247 13.97 -0.15 -1.86
N GLY A 248 13.20 0.92 -1.67
CA GLY A 248 13.48 2.21 -2.31
C GLY A 248 14.88 2.75 -1.99
N LEU A 249 15.39 2.51 -0.78
CA LEU A 249 16.78 2.85 -0.45
C LEU A 249 17.78 1.88 -1.11
N ALA A 250 17.48 0.58 -1.11
CA ALA A 250 18.32 -0.47 -1.69
C ALA A 250 18.53 -0.28 -3.21
N ASP A 251 17.46 -0.02 -3.95
CA ASP A 251 17.51 0.21 -5.40
C ASP A 251 18.29 1.49 -5.76
N HIS A 252 18.41 2.41 -4.80
CA HIS A 252 19.23 3.61 -4.91
C HIS A 252 20.58 3.46 -4.19
N GLY A 253 20.98 2.24 -3.82
CA GLY A 253 22.34 1.86 -3.45
C GLY A 253 22.64 1.69 -1.97
N ALA A 254 21.65 1.77 -1.08
CA ALA A 254 21.85 1.40 0.32
C ALA A 254 22.12 -0.11 0.46
N THR A 255 22.91 -0.50 1.45
CA THR A 255 23.01 -1.91 1.87
C THR A 255 21.89 -2.18 2.85
N VAL A 256 20.90 -2.97 2.43
CA VAL A 256 19.72 -3.29 3.24
C VAL A 256 19.74 -4.76 3.61
N VAL A 257 19.64 -5.06 4.90
CA VAL A 257 19.51 -6.42 5.44
C VAL A 257 18.08 -6.62 5.91
N HIS A 258 17.30 -7.41 5.16
CA HIS A 258 15.97 -7.85 5.55
C HIS A 258 16.07 -9.03 6.51
N VAL A 259 15.36 -8.93 7.63
CA VAL A 259 15.38 -9.92 8.72
C VAL A 259 14.04 -10.62 8.85
N GLU A 260 14.09 -11.94 8.80
CA GLU A 260 12.96 -12.86 9.03
C GLU A 260 13.51 -14.20 9.56
N SER A 261 12.66 -15.21 9.80
CA SER A 261 13.10 -16.54 10.22
C SER A 261 12.17 -17.64 9.72
N ALA A 262 12.61 -18.90 9.74
CA ALA A 262 11.74 -20.04 9.38
C ALA A 262 10.53 -20.17 10.33
N THR A 263 10.65 -19.65 11.56
CA THR A 263 9.56 -19.62 12.56
C THR A 263 8.63 -18.40 12.39
N ARG A 264 9.07 -17.35 11.71
CA ARG A 264 8.37 -16.09 11.46
C ARG A 264 8.78 -15.53 10.09
N ILE A 265 8.24 -16.15 9.05
CA ILE A 265 8.46 -15.75 7.66
C ILE A 265 7.68 -14.48 7.30
N ASP A 266 8.19 -13.69 6.35
CA ASP A 266 7.40 -12.63 5.73
C ASP A 266 6.19 -13.24 5.01
N GLY A 267 4.99 -12.75 5.31
CA GLY A 267 3.74 -13.28 4.76
C GLY A 267 3.64 -13.17 3.23
N THR A 268 4.41 -12.29 2.59
CA THR A 268 4.49 -12.22 1.11
C THR A 268 5.09 -13.47 0.48
N ARG A 269 5.82 -14.29 1.25
CA ARG A 269 6.31 -15.62 0.81
C ARG A 269 5.19 -16.65 0.65
N LEU A 270 4.04 -16.42 1.27
CA LEU A 270 2.89 -17.33 1.31
C LEU A 270 1.81 -16.98 0.29
N ASN A 271 2.01 -15.95 -0.51
CA ASN A 271 1.00 -15.45 -1.44
C ASN A 271 1.45 -15.61 -2.90
N PRO A 272 0.51 -15.96 -3.80
CA PRO A 272 0.79 -16.08 -5.22
C PRO A 272 1.21 -14.72 -5.83
N PRO A 273 1.76 -14.73 -7.06
CA PRO A 273 1.98 -15.89 -7.90
C PRO A 273 3.25 -16.66 -7.51
N PHE A 274 3.22 -17.97 -7.73
CA PHE A 274 4.35 -18.85 -7.49
C PHE A 274 4.97 -19.31 -8.81
N GLN A 275 6.29 -19.41 -8.88
CA GLN A 275 6.97 -19.96 -10.07
C GLN A 275 6.40 -21.34 -10.42
N ASP A 276 5.96 -21.49 -11.67
CA ASP A 276 5.31 -22.68 -12.23
C ASP A 276 4.04 -23.12 -11.46
N GLY A 277 3.41 -22.21 -10.70
CA GLY A 277 2.27 -22.51 -9.82
C GLY A 277 2.61 -23.39 -8.61
N ILE A 278 3.89 -23.60 -8.31
CA ILE A 278 4.33 -24.48 -7.20
C ILE A 278 4.49 -23.65 -5.93
N VAL A 279 3.57 -23.86 -4.98
CA VAL A 279 3.58 -23.20 -3.66
C VAL A 279 4.86 -23.56 -2.90
N ASP A 280 5.73 -22.57 -2.71
CA ASP A 280 6.97 -22.65 -1.95
C ASP A 280 7.39 -21.24 -1.51
N ILE A 281 7.92 -21.12 -0.29
CA ILE A 281 8.27 -19.83 0.34
C ILE A 281 9.39 -19.07 -0.39
N ASN A 282 10.16 -19.73 -1.25
CA ASN A 282 11.21 -19.15 -2.08
C ASN A 282 10.81 -19.05 -3.56
N ARG A 283 9.55 -19.36 -3.90
CA ARG A 283 9.01 -19.27 -5.26
C ARG A 283 7.92 -18.21 -5.43
N ALA A 284 7.62 -17.42 -4.40
CA ALA A 284 6.62 -16.36 -4.43
C ALA A 284 7.18 -15.07 -5.05
N GLN A 285 6.60 -14.64 -6.18
CA GLN A 285 7.03 -13.39 -6.82
C GLN A 285 6.64 -12.15 -6.00
N PHE A 286 5.59 -12.23 -5.18
CA PHE A 286 5.23 -11.15 -4.27
C PHE A 286 6.41 -10.80 -3.34
N MET A 287 6.97 -11.78 -2.62
CA MET A 287 8.17 -11.56 -1.81
C MET A 287 9.33 -11.02 -2.67
N ALA A 288 9.52 -11.62 -3.84
CA ALA A 288 10.64 -11.27 -4.69
C ALA A 288 10.58 -9.80 -5.13
N ASN A 289 9.46 -9.36 -5.68
CA ASN A 289 9.29 -8.03 -6.23
C ASN A 289 9.46 -6.92 -5.16
N TYR A 290 9.19 -7.23 -3.90
CA TYR A 290 9.23 -6.30 -2.78
C TYR A 290 10.59 -6.23 -2.09
N ASN A 291 11.48 -7.18 -2.36
CA ASN A 291 12.74 -7.33 -1.65
C ASN A 291 13.97 -7.49 -2.56
N SER A 292 13.85 -7.22 -3.87
CA SER A 292 15.04 -7.11 -4.73
C SER A 292 15.97 -5.98 -4.27
N SER A 293 17.26 -6.13 -4.59
CA SER A 293 18.39 -5.32 -4.12
C SER A 293 18.76 -5.49 -2.63
N LYS A 294 18.01 -6.26 -1.84
CA LYS A 294 18.30 -6.50 -0.41
C LYS A 294 19.13 -7.76 -0.20
N LEU A 295 19.76 -7.84 0.97
CA LEU A 295 20.32 -9.06 1.55
C LEU A 295 19.29 -9.68 2.50
N GLY A 296 19.23 -11.02 2.56
CA GLY A 296 18.31 -11.75 3.45
C GLY A 296 19.05 -12.48 4.56
N ALA A 297 18.77 -12.14 5.82
CA ALA A 297 19.34 -12.80 6.99
C ALA A 297 18.25 -13.51 7.81
N SER A 298 18.47 -14.79 8.11
CA SER A 298 17.57 -15.57 8.96
C SER A 298 17.95 -15.38 10.43
N VAL A 299 17.11 -14.68 11.20
CA VAL A 299 17.31 -14.41 12.62
C VAL A 299 16.01 -14.60 13.40
N ASN A 300 16.01 -15.57 14.31
CA ASN A 300 14.87 -15.87 15.16
C ASN A 300 14.80 -14.93 16.37
N LEU A 301 14.00 -13.87 16.26
CA LEU A 301 13.77 -12.90 17.36
C LEU A 301 13.03 -13.50 18.57
N GLY A 302 12.57 -14.76 18.47
CA GLY A 302 11.98 -15.50 19.57
C GLY A 302 12.97 -15.86 20.67
N THR A 303 14.25 -16.04 20.34
CA THR A 303 15.30 -16.42 21.29
C THR A 303 16.05 -15.20 21.85
N PRO A 304 16.58 -15.27 23.09
CA PRO A 304 17.44 -14.22 23.63
C PRO A 304 18.64 -13.92 22.73
N GLU A 305 19.30 -14.95 22.21
CA GLU A 305 20.46 -14.88 21.34
C GLU A 305 20.13 -14.21 19.99
N GLY A 306 18.96 -14.51 19.42
CA GLY A 306 18.48 -13.84 18.20
C GLY A 306 18.20 -12.35 18.41
N ARG A 307 17.70 -11.96 19.59
CA ARG A 307 17.53 -10.54 19.94
C ARG A 307 18.87 -9.83 20.14
N THR A 308 19.84 -10.49 20.76
CA THR A 308 21.21 -9.98 20.85
C THR A 308 21.83 -9.78 19.46
N LEU A 309 21.63 -10.72 18.53
CA LEU A 309 22.08 -10.57 17.16
C LEU A 309 21.37 -9.42 16.43
N ALA A 310 20.05 -9.29 16.59
CA ALA A 310 19.29 -8.18 16.03
C ALA A 310 19.78 -6.82 16.54
N ARG A 311 20.12 -6.70 17.83
CA ARG A 311 20.75 -5.50 18.39
C ARG A 311 22.08 -5.18 17.72
N ARG A 312 22.96 -6.18 17.51
CA ARG A 312 24.23 -5.98 16.79
C ARG A 312 24.01 -5.49 15.35
N LEU A 313 22.94 -5.95 14.69
CA LEU A 313 22.58 -5.45 13.37
C LEU A 313 22.12 -3.98 13.41
N CYS A 314 21.36 -3.59 14.44
CA CYS A 314 21.01 -2.18 14.68
C CYS A 314 22.26 -1.32 14.94
N ASP A 315 23.22 -1.81 15.72
CA ASP A 315 24.49 -1.11 16.00
C ASP A 315 25.33 -0.89 14.73
N TRP A 316 25.18 -1.75 13.72
CA TRP A 316 25.83 -1.61 12.42
C TRP A 316 25.13 -0.61 11.49
N ALA A 317 23.84 -0.36 11.70
CA ALA A 317 22.97 0.33 10.74
C ALA A 317 22.91 1.86 10.93
N ASP A 318 22.73 2.58 9.82
CA ASP A 318 22.39 4.00 9.81
C ASP A 318 20.89 4.25 10.03
N ILE A 319 20.09 3.29 9.56
CA ILE A 319 18.63 3.33 9.57
C ILE A 319 18.10 1.99 10.07
N VAL A 320 17.13 2.04 10.98
CA VAL A 320 16.33 0.87 11.39
C VAL A 320 14.90 1.06 10.90
N THR A 321 14.36 0.10 10.15
CA THR A 321 12.96 0.10 9.70
C THR A 321 12.16 -0.99 10.43
N LEU A 322 11.01 -0.61 10.97
CA LEU A 322 10.12 -1.45 11.75
C LEU A 322 8.69 -1.36 11.20
N SER A 323 7.97 -2.48 11.19
CA SER A 323 6.52 -2.49 10.96
C SER A 323 5.76 -3.33 11.99
N PHE A 324 6.29 -3.41 13.21
CA PHE A 324 5.67 -4.17 14.28
C PHE A 324 4.47 -3.42 14.87
N THR A 325 3.55 -4.16 15.49
CA THR A 325 2.53 -3.57 16.35
C THR A 325 3.19 -2.72 17.45
N PRO A 326 2.67 -1.53 17.77
CA PRO A 326 3.29 -0.65 18.76
C PRO A 326 3.63 -1.33 20.09
N GLY A 327 4.84 -1.09 20.59
CA GLY A 327 5.39 -1.69 21.80
C GLY A 327 6.04 -3.07 21.63
N VAL A 328 5.96 -3.72 20.46
CA VAL A 328 6.71 -4.96 20.19
C VAL A 328 8.22 -4.69 20.14
N ALA A 329 8.65 -3.63 19.47
CA ALA A 329 10.06 -3.28 19.35
C ALA A 329 10.73 -3.09 20.73
N ASP A 330 10.04 -2.41 21.66
CA ASP A 330 10.53 -2.22 23.03
C ASP A 330 10.68 -3.55 23.78
N ARG A 331 9.72 -4.48 23.63
CA ARG A 331 9.82 -5.82 24.23
C ARG A 331 10.96 -6.67 23.65
N LEU A 332 11.37 -6.37 22.42
CA LEU A 332 12.49 -7.04 21.76
C LEU A 332 13.84 -6.37 22.04
N GLY A 333 13.89 -5.23 22.76
CA GLY A 333 15.13 -4.46 22.99
C GLY A 333 15.61 -3.69 21.76
N LEU A 334 14.68 -3.38 20.84
CA LEU A 334 14.93 -2.67 19.58
C LEU A 334 14.20 -1.30 19.56
N GLY A 335 13.82 -0.81 20.74
CA GLY A 335 13.08 0.45 20.89
C GLY A 335 13.92 1.69 20.58
N TRP A 336 13.27 2.76 20.17
CA TRP A 336 13.93 4.03 19.82
C TRP A 336 14.73 4.61 20.98
N GLU A 337 14.14 4.65 22.19
CA GLU A 337 14.79 5.26 23.36
C GLU A 337 16.11 4.56 23.71
N GLU A 338 16.14 3.23 23.60
CA GLU A 338 17.32 2.42 23.89
C GLU A 338 18.39 2.57 22.80
N LEU A 339 18.01 2.41 21.53
CA LEU A 339 18.98 2.47 20.43
C LEU A 339 19.54 3.88 20.22
N SER A 340 18.73 4.92 20.35
CA SER A 340 19.17 6.31 20.14
C SER A 340 20.04 6.86 21.27
N ALA A 341 20.02 6.23 22.46
CA ALA A 341 20.90 6.60 23.57
C ALA A 341 22.36 6.26 23.25
N ASP A 342 22.59 5.11 22.63
CA ASP A 342 23.92 4.65 22.22
C ASP A 342 24.33 5.24 20.85
N HIS A 343 23.35 5.45 19.96
CA HIS A 343 23.56 5.91 18.58
C HIS A 343 22.73 7.18 18.27
N PRO A 344 23.16 8.36 18.73
CA PRO A 344 22.40 9.61 18.57
C PRO A 344 22.23 10.09 17.11
N GLU A 345 22.99 9.51 16.18
CA GLU A 345 22.91 9.69 14.72
C GLU A 345 21.91 8.74 14.04
N LEU A 346 21.42 7.71 14.75
CA LEU A 346 20.52 6.70 14.19
C LEU A 346 19.20 7.33 13.73
N ILE A 347 18.74 6.91 12.55
CA ILE A 347 17.38 7.19 12.10
C ILE A 347 16.57 5.92 12.28
N MET A 348 15.39 6.03 12.89
CA MET A 348 14.47 4.90 12.98
C MET A 348 13.13 5.30 12.37
N LEU A 349 12.60 4.43 11.52
CA LEU A 349 11.26 4.57 10.98
C LEU A 349 10.41 3.39 11.47
N SER A 350 9.34 3.71 12.19
CA SER A 350 8.25 2.77 12.45
C SER A 350 7.07 3.10 11.57
N THR A 351 6.51 2.08 10.92
CA THR A 351 5.24 2.20 10.22
C THR A 351 4.22 1.25 10.80
N SER A 352 3.06 1.79 11.17
CA SER A 352 1.94 1.03 11.70
C SER A 352 0.62 1.61 11.19
N MET A 353 -0.45 0.83 11.30
CA MET A 353 -1.75 1.19 10.72
C MET A 353 -2.24 2.57 11.20
N ARG A 354 -2.12 2.83 12.51
CA ARG A 354 -2.63 4.05 13.18
C ARG A 354 -1.54 4.90 13.85
N GLY A 355 -0.26 4.56 13.63
CA GLY A 355 0.89 5.20 14.28
C GLY A 355 1.16 4.71 15.71
N GLU A 356 2.27 5.14 16.28
CA GLU A 356 2.85 4.55 17.52
C GLU A 356 2.24 5.03 18.84
N THR A 357 1.33 5.99 18.80
CA THR A 357 0.72 6.61 19.99
C THR A 357 -0.78 6.77 19.79
N GLY A 358 -1.53 6.99 20.88
CA GLY A 358 -2.99 7.17 20.84
C GLY A 358 -3.76 5.90 21.25
N PRO A 359 -5.09 6.02 21.40
CA PRO A 359 -5.96 4.94 21.91
C PRO A 359 -6.11 3.77 20.95
N LEU A 360 -6.04 3.99 19.63
CA LEU A 360 -6.25 2.96 18.61
C LEU A 360 -4.95 2.46 17.96
N ARG A 361 -3.80 2.74 18.57
CA ARG A 361 -2.47 2.46 17.99
C ARG A 361 -2.22 0.98 17.69
N THR A 362 -2.82 0.06 18.45
CA THR A 362 -2.60 -1.39 18.30
C THR A 362 -3.64 -2.07 17.40
N ILE A 363 -4.49 -1.30 16.69
CA ILE A 363 -5.41 -1.90 15.73
C ILE A 363 -4.62 -2.66 14.66
N SER A 364 -5.10 -3.87 14.35
CA SER A 364 -4.50 -4.73 13.34
C SER A 364 -5.33 -4.68 12.05
N GLY A 365 -4.66 -4.85 10.92
CA GLY A 365 -5.32 -4.85 9.61
C GLY A 365 -4.30 -4.91 8.48
N PHE A 366 -4.79 -5.19 7.28
CA PHE A 366 -4.04 -5.06 6.04
C PHE A 366 -4.36 -3.75 5.34
N GLY A 367 -3.70 -3.45 4.22
CA GLY A 367 -3.93 -2.17 3.55
C GLY A 367 -5.37 -1.94 3.04
N SER A 368 -6.18 -2.99 2.85
CA SER A 368 -7.63 -2.84 2.61
C SER A 368 -8.35 -2.21 3.82
N HIS A 369 -8.03 -2.66 5.04
CA HIS A 369 -8.50 -2.03 6.28
C HIS A 369 -7.98 -0.60 6.42
N GLY A 370 -6.71 -0.37 6.05
CA GLY A 370 -6.10 0.96 6.01
C GLY A 370 -6.84 1.91 5.06
N ALA A 371 -7.20 1.45 3.85
CA ALA A 371 -7.95 2.21 2.86
C ALA A 371 -9.37 2.55 3.36
N ALA A 372 -10.04 1.62 4.04
CA ALA A 372 -11.34 1.87 4.66
C ALA A 372 -11.24 2.93 5.76
N MET A 373 -10.28 2.78 6.68
CA MET A 373 -10.05 3.75 7.77
C MET A 373 -9.61 5.12 7.28
N ALA A 374 -8.88 5.19 6.17
CA ALA A 374 -8.45 6.45 5.55
C ALA A 374 -9.55 7.11 4.69
N GLY A 375 -10.69 6.43 4.51
CA GLY A 375 -11.83 6.92 3.74
C GLY A 375 -11.73 6.80 2.22
N ILE A 376 -10.69 6.12 1.73
CA ILE A 376 -10.53 5.82 0.30
C ILE A 376 -11.62 4.85 -0.16
N SER A 377 -11.92 3.83 0.63
CA SER A 377 -12.94 2.83 0.25
C SER A 377 -14.35 3.42 0.28
N ALA A 378 -14.63 4.41 1.14
CA ALA A 378 -15.95 5.04 1.24
C ALA A 378 -16.34 5.88 0.01
N ILE A 379 -15.37 6.25 -0.83
CA ILE A 379 -15.58 7.06 -2.05
C ILE A 379 -15.35 6.25 -3.34
N THR A 380 -14.98 4.97 -3.23
CA THR A 380 -14.64 4.13 -4.38
C THR A 380 -15.68 3.04 -4.59
N GLY A 381 -16.05 2.80 -5.84
CA GLY A 381 -17.07 1.83 -6.23
C GLY A 381 -18.28 2.49 -6.89
N TRP A 382 -19.35 1.74 -7.04
CA TRP A 382 -20.61 2.22 -7.64
C TRP A 382 -21.64 2.52 -6.56
N PRO A 383 -22.53 3.51 -6.76
CA PRO A 383 -23.55 3.87 -5.77
C PRO A 383 -24.59 2.78 -5.45
N ASP A 384 -24.72 1.77 -6.33
CA ASP A 384 -25.78 0.76 -6.31
C ASP A 384 -25.34 -0.56 -5.64
N ARG A 385 -24.13 -0.64 -5.08
CA ARG A 385 -23.54 -1.84 -4.48
C ARG A 385 -22.52 -1.50 -3.40
N ASP A 386 -22.04 -2.50 -2.70
CA ASP A 386 -21.02 -2.32 -1.66
C ASP A 386 -19.77 -1.62 -2.20
N PRO A 387 -19.13 -0.74 -1.39
CA PRO A 387 -17.95 -0.04 -1.84
C PRO A 387 -16.80 -1.03 -2.09
N ALA A 388 -16.11 -0.83 -3.20
CA ALA A 388 -14.99 -1.66 -3.63
C ALA A 388 -13.79 -0.75 -3.87
N GLY A 389 -12.73 -0.94 -3.09
CA GLY A 389 -11.47 -0.22 -3.29
C GLY A 389 -10.76 -0.61 -4.59
N PRO A 390 -9.68 0.09 -4.95
CA PRO A 390 -8.78 -0.36 -6.01
C PRO A 390 -8.30 -1.79 -5.76
N TRP A 391 -7.88 -2.50 -6.82
CA TRP A 391 -7.35 -3.85 -6.68
C TRP A 391 -6.14 -3.86 -5.72
N GLY A 392 -6.15 -4.78 -4.77
CA GLY A 392 -5.11 -4.90 -3.75
C GLY A 392 -5.16 -3.86 -2.63
N ALA A 393 -4.09 -3.81 -1.85
CA ALA A 393 -3.88 -2.91 -0.73
C ALA A 393 -3.33 -1.56 -1.22
N TYR A 394 -4.19 -0.68 -1.76
CA TYR A 394 -3.76 0.61 -2.32
C TYR A 394 -2.88 1.45 -1.37
N THR A 395 -3.18 1.42 -0.06
CA THR A 395 -2.37 2.13 0.94
C THR A 395 -0.92 1.63 1.00
N ASP A 396 -0.67 0.38 0.64
CA ASP A 396 0.66 -0.24 0.73
C ASP A 396 1.64 0.30 -0.32
N PHE A 397 1.16 1.06 -1.31
CA PHE A 397 1.98 1.66 -2.39
C PHE A 397 2.13 3.16 -2.29
N ILE A 398 1.15 3.82 -1.68
CA ILE A 398 1.22 5.25 -1.44
C ILE A 398 2.14 5.55 -0.24
N ASN A 399 1.99 4.79 0.85
CA ASN A 399 2.74 5.00 2.09
C ASN A 399 4.26 4.92 1.90
N PRO A 400 4.82 3.96 1.14
CA PRO A 400 6.25 3.87 0.94
C PRO A 400 6.88 5.13 0.36
N ARG A 401 6.17 5.84 -0.53
CA ARG A 401 6.72 7.04 -1.19
C ARG A 401 6.88 8.19 -0.20
N TYR A 402 5.93 8.33 0.72
CA TYR A 402 6.03 9.24 1.86
C TYR A 402 7.11 8.81 2.85
N GLY A 403 7.23 7.52 3.15
CA GLY A 403 8.28 6.98 4.01
C GLY A 403 9.69 7.23 3.47
N ILE A 404 9.92 7.00 2.18
CA ILE A 404 11.21 7.30 1.51
C ILE A 404 11.51 8.81 1.58
N ALA A 405 10.52 9.67 1.34
CA ALA A 405 10.68 11.12 1.46
C ALA A 405 11.02 11.55 2.90
N ALA A 406 10.39 10.95 3.91
CA ALA A 406 10.69 11.21 5.31
C ALA A 406 12.11 10.77 5.68
N LEU A 407 12.56 9.59 5.23
CA LEU A 407 13.92 9.10 5.45
C LEU A 407 14.96 9.97 4.74
N ALA A 408 14.69 10.40 3.51
CA ALA A 408 15.57 11.32 2.78
C ALA A 408 15.70 12.68 3.51
N SER A 409 14.59 13.21 4.04
CA SER A 409 14.57 14.41 4.87
C SER A 409 15.35 14.22 6.17
N ALA A 410 15.17 13.09 6.86
CA ALA A 410 15.88 12.76 8.08
C ALA A 410 17.39 12.61 7.85
N LEU A 411 17.80 11.97 6.76
CA LEU A 411 19.21 11.87 6.34
C LEU A 411 19.80 13.24 6.01
N PHE A 412 19.05 14.12 5.34
CA PHE A 412 19.48 15.47 5.05
C PHE A 412 19.72 16.26 6.35
N GLU A 413 18.80 16.17 7.32
CA GLU A 413 18.97 16.79 8.62
C GLU A 413 20.15 16.20 9.39
N ARG A 414 20.30 14.87 9.43
CA ARG A 414 21.43 14.19 10.06
C ARG A 414 22.77 14.65 9.50
N ASN A 415 22.86 14.83 8.19
CA ASN A 415 24.08 15.34 7.55
C ASN A 415 24.42 16.78 7.96
N ARG A 416 23.42 17.57 8.38
CA ARG A 416 23.58 18.96 8.81
C ARG A 416 23.88 19.07 10.32
N SER A 417 23.16 18.34 11.15
CA SER A 417 23.27 18.44 12.62
C SER A 417 24.06 17.33 13.28
N GLY A 418 24.40 16.26 12.55
CA GLY A 418 25.03 15.06 13.09
C GLY A 418 24.08 14.18 13.92
N ARG A 419 22.78 14.47 13.94
CA ARG A 419 21.80 13.77 14.78
C ARG A 419 20.69 13.14 13.95
N GLY A 420 20.40 11.88 14.21
CA GLY A 420 19.28 11.17 13.62
C GLY A 420 17.99 11.45 14.37
N GLN A 421 16.90 10.80 13.95
CA GLN A 421 15.58 11.02 14.53
C GLN A 421 14.65 9.83 14.34
N TYR A 422 13.56 9.85 15.11
CA TYR A 422 12.46 8.91 14.99
C TYR A 422 11.43 9.42 13.98
N VAL A 423 10.95 8.53 13.11
CA VAL A 423 9.87 8.75 12.15
C VAL A 423 8.73 7.79 12.48
N ASP A 424 7.64 8.33 13.02
CA ASP A 424 6.37 7.61 13.22
C ASP A 424 5.47 7.85 12.00
N LEU A 425 5.36 6.83 11.14
CA LEU A 425 4.58 6.85 9.91
C LEU A 425 3.27 6.06 10.08
N SER A 426 2.20 6.77 10.44
CA SER A 426 0.85 6.20 10.45
C SER A 426 0.36 6.01 9.02
N GLN A 427 -0.04 4.78 8.70
CA GLN A 427 -0.50 4.45 7.34
C GLN A 427 -1.82 5.14 7.00
N VAL A 428 -2.73 5.27 7.98
CA VAL A 428 -4.00 6.00 7.80
C VAL A 428 -3.77 7.50 7.68
N GLU A 429 -2.94 8.12 8.54
CA GLU A 429 -2.64 9.56 8.47
C GLU A 429 -2.06 9.92 7.09
N THR A 430 -1.07 9.14 6.63
CA THR A 430 -0.47 9.33 5.30
C THR A 430 -1.49 9.17 4.18
N SER A 431 -2.38 8.17 4.27
CA SER A 431 -3.35 7.87 3.22
C SER A 431 -4.43 8.94 3.06
N ILE A 432 -4.78 9.68 4.13
CA ILE A 432 -5.74 10.79 4.07
C ILE A 432 -5.26 11.89 3.11
N HIS A 433 -3.96 12.03 2.88
CA HIS A 433 -3.42 12.98 1.89
C HIS A 433 -3.87 12.71 0.45
N PHE A 434 -4.45 11.54 0.14
CA PHE A 434 -5.02 11.25 -1.17
C PHE A 434 -6.45 11.74 -1.34
N ILE A 435 -7.11 12.15 -0.26
CA ILE A 435 -8.50 12.62 -0.28
C ILE A 435 -8.66 14.03 0.32
N GLU A 436 -7.56 14.78 0.49
CA GLU A 436 -7.61 16.13 1.09
C GLU A 436 -8.62 17.08 0.44
N PRO A 437 -8.80 17.10 -0.91
CA PRO A 437 -9.83 17.94 -1.51
C PRO A 437 -11.24 17.61 -1.00
N LEU A 438 -11.53 16.34 -0.71
CA LEU A 438 -12.82 15.91 -0.17
C LEU A 438 -12.96 16.23 1.32
N ILE A 439 -11.86 16.15 2.07
CA ILE A 439 -11.83 16.64 3.45
C ILE A 439 -12.13 18.13 3.50
N LEU A 440 -11.51 18.92 2.62
CA LEU A 440 -11.75 20.35 2.52
C LEU A 440 -13.19 20.65 2.08
N ASP A 441 -13.74 19.87 1.14
CA ASP A 441 -15.13 20.03 0.71
C ASP A 441 -16.11 19.81 1.86
N TYR A 442 -15.83 18.83 2.71
CA TYR A 442 -16.59 18.59 3.93
C TYR A 442 -16.43 19.73 4.95
N THR A 443 -15.21 20.15 5.28
CA THR A 443 -14.98 21.16 6.33
C THR A 443 -15.46 22.56 5.93
N VAL A 444 -15.44 22.88 4.63
CA VAL A 444 -15.89 24.19 4.11
C VAL A 444 -17.37 24.19 3.75
N ASN A 445 -17.87 23.13 3.10
CA ASN A 445 -19.21 23.11 2.50
C ASN A 445 -20.18 22.11 3.16
N GLY A 446 -19.72 21.30 4.11
CA GLY A 446 -20.54 20.27 4.77
C GLY A 446 -20.91 19.10 3.86
N ARG A 447 -20.27 18.96 2.68
CA ARG A 447 -20.56 17.89 1.72
C ARG A 447 -19.75 16.64 2.06
N VAL A 448 -20.44 15.51 2.18
CA VAL A 448 -19.82 14.20 2.36
C VAL A 448 -19.79 13.49 1.01
N ALA A 449 -18.59 13.21 0.51
CA ALA A 449 -18.40 12.48 -0.74
C ALA A 449 -18.75 10.99 -0.55
N GLY A 450 -19.30 10.38 -1.61
CA GLY A 450 -19.58 8.96 -1.69
C GLY A 450 -19.16 8.39 -3.06
N PRO A 451 -19.37 7.10 -3.31
CA PRO A 451 -18.99 6.45 -4.56
C PRO A 451 -19.79 7.03 -5.73
N VAL A 452 -19.12 7.27 -6.86
CA VAL A 452 -19.73 7.79 -8.11
C VAL A 452 -19.35 6.96 -9.35
N GLY A 453 -18.76 5.78 -9.14
CA GLY A 453 -18.19 4.96 -10.21
C GLY A 453 -17.07 5.72 -10.93
N HIS A 454 -17.14 5.75 -12.25
CA HIS A 454 -16.18 6.46 -13.10
C HIS A 454 -16.62 7.89 -13.45
N ALA A 455 -17.75 8.36 -12.93
CA ALA A 455 -18.29 9.66 -13.31
C ALA A 455 -17.47 10.82 -12.72
N SER A 456 -17.40 11.92 -13.46
CA SER A 456 -16.83 13.18 -12.97
C SER A 456 -17.92 14.11 -12.42
N LEU A 457 -17.57 14.93 -11.42
CA LEU A 457 -18.46 15.97 -10.90
C LEU A 457 -18.53 17.22 -11.80
N THR A 458 -17.56 17.37 -12.71
CA THR A 458 -17.36 18.62 -13.47
C THR A 458 -17.41 18.42 -14.98
N THR A 459 -17.35 17.18 -15.47
CA THR A 459 -17.39 16.91 -16.91
C THR A 459 -18.20 15.67 -17.28
N CYS A 460 -18.66 15.63 -18.52
CA CYS A 460 -19.33 14.51 -19.17
C CYS A 460 -19.17 14.66 -20.70
N PRO A 461 -18.86 13.59 -21.46
CA PRO A 461 -18.59 12.22 -20.97
C PRO A 461 -17.27 12.11 -20.21
N HIS A 462 -17.28 11.24 -19.19
CA HIS A 462 -16.11 10.86 -18.40
C HIS A 462 -16.34 9.47 -17.84
N GLY A 463 -15.73 8.45 -18.46
CA GLY A 463 -16.05 7.08 -18.09
C GLY A 463 -15.12 6.03 -18.68
N VAL A 464 -15.41 4.78 -18.34
CA VAL A 464 -14.75 3.57 -18.84
C VAL A 464 -15.82 2.75 -19.56
N TYR A 465 -15.66 2.58 -20.87
CA TYR A 465 -16.68 1.98 -21.73
C TYR A 465 -16.23 0.63 -22.25
N ALA A 466 -17.15 -0.35 -22.24
CA ALA A 466 -16.88 -1.66 -22.82
C ALA A 466 -16.69 -1.57 -24.34
N THR A 467 -15.82 -2.42 -24.86
CA THR A 467 -15.43 -2.49 -26.27
C THR A 467 -15.54 -3.93 -26.78
N ALA A 468 -15.13 -4.21 -28.02
CA ALA A 468 -15.04 -5.57 -28.52
C ALA A 468 -14.03 -6.39 -27.71
N GLY A 469 -14.42 -7.64 -27.42
CA GLY A 469 -13.59 -8.59 -26.67
C GLY A 469 -14.07 -8.82 -25.24
N LEU A 470 -13.44 -9.79 -24.58
CA LEU A 470 -13.79 -10.19 -23.22
C LEU A 470 -13.13 -9.27 -22.20
N GLU A 471 -13.94 -8.60 -21.38
CA GLU A 471 -13.47 -7.63 -20.38
C GLU A 471 -12.44 -6.64 -20.98
N ARG A 472 -12.83 -5.98 -22.07
CA ARG A 472 -12.04 -4.93 -22.72
C ARG A 472 -12.74 -3.59 -22.61
N TYR A 473 -11.98 -2.59 -22.19
CA TYR A 473 -12.51 -1.27 -21.94
C TYR A 473 -11.57 -0.18 -22.45
N VAL A 474 -12.16 0.96 -22.79
CA VAL A 474 -11.44 2.21 -23.08
C VAL A 474 -11.94 3.28 -22.12
N ALA A 475 -11.02 3.91 -21.41
CA ALA A 475 -11.28 5.12 -20.65
C ALA A 475 -11.33 6.30 -21.63
N ILE A 476 -12.39 7.12 -21.58
CA ILE A 476 -12.58 8.28 -22.46
C ILE A 476 -13.05 9.47 -21.62
N GLU A 477 -12.50 10.64 -21.93
CA GLU A 477 -12.92 11.89 -21.30
C GLU A 477 -13.05 13.01 -22.35
N ALA A 478 -14.07 13.86 -22.19
CA ALA A 478 -14.17 15.13 -22.91
C ALA A 478 -14.46 16.30 -21.95
N GLN A 479 -13.40 16.99 -21.54
CA GLN A 479 -13.45 18.19 -20.68
C GLN A 479 -13.81 19.46 -21.45
N THR A 480 -13.25 19.64 -22.65
CA THR A 480 -13.37 20.90 -23.40
C THR A 480 -14.44 20.84 -24.49
N ALA A 481 -14.89 22.01 -24.96
CA ALA A 481 -15.81 22.12 -26.10
C ALA A 481 -15.20 21.52 -27.37
N GLU A 482 -13.89 21.66 -27.57
CA GLU A 482 -13.16 21.07 -28.69
C GLU A 482 -13.19 19.55 -28.65
N GLN A 483 -12.95 18.95 -27.48
CA GLN A 483 -13.02 17.50 -27.28
C GLN A 483 -14.44 16.97 -27.49
N TRP A 484 -15.45 17.69 -27.01
CA TRP A 484 -16.86 17.37 -27.27
C TRP A 484 -17.19 17.35 -28.77
N ARG A 485 -16.79 18.39 -29.51
CA ARG A 485 -16.98 18.45 -30.97
C ARG A 485 -16.19 17.36 -31.69
N ALA A 486 -14.99 17.05 -31.23
CA ALA A 486 -14.15 15.99 -31.79
C ALA A 486 -14.83 14.62 -31.65
N LEU A 487 -15.33 14.26 -30.46
CA LEU A 487 -16.13 13.05 -30.25
C LEU A 487 -17.30 12.96 -31.23
N ARG A 488 -18.06 14.04 -31.35
CA ARG A 488 -19.18 14.11 -32.30
C ARG A 488 -18.75 13.92 -33.76
N SER A 489 -17.64 14.53 -34.16
CA SER A 489 -17.13 14.39 -35.53
C SER A 489 -16.68 12.97 -35.86
N LEU A 490 -16.29 12.19 -34.85
CA LEU A 490 -15.97 10.76 -34.98
C LEU A 490 -17.21 9.87 -35.02
N GLY A 491 -18.41 10.45 -34.96
CA GLY A 491 -19.68 9.73 -34.97
C GLY A 491 -20.14 9.26 -33.59
N ALA A 492 -19.43 9.62 -32.52
CA ALA A 492 -19.96 9.43 -31.17
C ALA A 492 -21.12 10.40 -30.94
N LEU A 493 -22.19 9.98 -30.25
CA LEU A 493 -23.27 10.88 -29.81
C LEU A 493 -24.00 11.64 -30.95
N PRO A 494 -24.48 10.97 -32.01
CA PRO A 494 -25.08 11.63 -33.18
C PRO A 494 -26.29 12.51 -32.83
N ASP A 495 -27.07 12.12 -31.81
CA ASP A 495 -28.27 12.83 -31.38
C ASP A 495 -28.00 14.02 -30.44
N HIS A 496 -26.74 14.25 -30.04
CA HIS A 496 -26.35 15.30 -29.11
C HIS A 496 -25.74 16.52 -29.83
N GLY A 497 -26.31 16.87 -30.99
CA GLY A 497 -25.88 17.99 -31.82
C GLY A 497 -26.29 19.38 -31.34
N ASP A 498 -27.16 19.47 -30.33
CA ASP A 498 -27.71 20.71 -29.79
C ASP A 498 -26.60 21.64 -29.26
N PRO A 499 -26.55 22.92 -29.67
CA PRO A 499 -25.60 23.90 -29.17
C PRO A 499 -25.52 24.02 -27.64
N ARG A 500 -26.56 23.65 -26.89
CA ARG A 500 -26.52 23.66 -25.42
C ARG A 500 -25.42 22.77 -24.85
N TYR A 501 -25.09 21.66 -25.53
CA TYR A 501 -24.06 20.73 -25.08
C TYR A 501 -22.62 21.24 -25.25
N GLU A 502 -22.43 22.43 -25.82
CA GLU A 502 -21.15 23.15 -25.74
C GLU A 502 -20.78 23.44 -24.27
N ALA A 503 -21.78 23.69 -23.42
CA ALA A 503 -21.59 23.87 -21.98
C ALA A 503 -21.52 22.51 -21.25
N ALA A 504 -20.47 22.32 -20.45
CA ALA A 504 -20.31 21.11 -19.63
C ALA A 504 -21.47 20.87 -18.66
N SER A 505 -22.08 21.95 -18.13
CA SER A 505 -23.25 21.85 -17.23
C SER A 505 -24.47 21.22 -17.91
N ALA A 506 -24.71 21.51 -19.18
CA ALA A 506 -25.78 20.88 -19.95
C ALA A 506 -25.50 19.39 -20.22
N ARG A 507 -24.23 19.03 -20.46
CA ARG A 507 -23.82 17.62 -20.59
C ARG A 507 -23.98 16.87 -19.27
N LEU A 508 -23.60 17.48 -18.15
CA LEU A 508 -23.79 16.92 -16.81
C LEU A 508 -25.27 16.70 -16.47
N ALA A 509 -26.16 17.60 -16.88
CA ALA A 509 -27.59 17.48 -16.66
C ALA A 509 -28.21 16.28 -17.42
N ASP A 510 -27.66 15.94 -18.60
CA ASP A 510 -28.11 14.83 -19.44
C ASP A 510 -27.15 13.62 -19.38
N ARG A 511 -26.39 13.50 -18.29
CA ARG A 511 -25.31 12.51 -18.14
C ARG A 511 -25.75 11.10 -18.52
N GLU A 512 -26.85 10.62 -17.97
CA GLU A 512 -27.32 9.25 -18.16
C GLU A 512 -27.49 8.92 -19.66
N ALA A 513 -28.09 9.82 -20.42
CA ALA A 513 -28.27 9.66 -21.86
C ALA A 513 -26.95 9.69 -22.63
N ILE A 514 -26.04 10.61 -22.29
CA ILE A 514 -24.73 10.74 -22.94
C ILE A 514 -23.86 9.51 -22.65
N GLU A 515 -23.80 9.06 -21.39
CA GLU A 515 -23.01 7.90 -20.99
C GLU A 515 -23.54 6.60 -21.62
N ALA A 516 -24.87 6.45 -21.72
CA ALA A 516 -25.49 5.33 -22.41
C ALA A 516 -25.14 5.32 -23.91
N ALA A 517 -25.22 6.48 -24.57
CA ALA A 517 -24.87 6.60 -25.98
C ALA A 517 -23.36 6.42 -26.23
N MET A 518 -22.49 6.83 -25.31
CA MET A 518 -21.07 6.51 -25.36
C MET A 518 -20.82 5.01 -25.21
N ALA A 519 -21.49 4.35 -24.26
CA ALA A 519 -21.38 2.91 -24.06
C ALA A 519 -21.81 2.12 -25.31
N GLU A 520 -22.94 2.50 -25.92
CA GLU A 520 -23.41 1.91 -27.18
C GLU A 520 -22.42 2.15 -28.32
N TRP A 521 -21.91 3.38 -28.45
CA TRP A 521 -20.95 3.70 -29.52
C TRP A 521 -19.64 2.93 -29.36
N CYS A 522 -19.12 2.78 -28.15
CA CYS A 522 -17.89 2.03 -27.90
C CYS A 522 -18.08 0.51 -28.07
N ALA A 523 -19.30 0.02 -27.84
CA ALA A 523 -19.61 -1.40 -27.93
C ALA A 523 -19.25 -1.98 -29.31
N GLY A 524 -18.50 -3.08 -29.33
CA GLY A 524 -18.11 -3.76 -30.55
C GLY A 524 -16.99 -3.11 -31.36
N GLN A 525 -16.40 -1.99 -30.91
CA GLN A 525 -15.19 -1.43 -31.51
C GLN A 525 -13.93 -2.08 -30.95
N ASP A 526 -12.88 -2.24 -31.77
CA ASP A 526 -11.57 -2.67 -31.26
C ASP A 526 -10.99 -1.61 -30.28
N PRO A 527 -10.58 -1.99 -29.06
CA PRO A 527 -10.15 -1.03 -28.03
C PRO A 527 -8.94 -0.20 -28.45
N TRP A 528 -7.95 -0.81 -29.11
CA TRP A 528 -6.70 -0.16 -29.48
C TRP A 528 -6.90 0.83 -30.62
N ALA A 529 -7.58 0.41 -31.69
CA ALA A 529 -7.92 1.26 -32.81
C ALA A 529 -8.85 2.41 -32.40
N LEU A 530 -9.78 2.17 -31.46
CA LEU A 530 -10.64 3.22 -30.90
C LEU A 530 -9.82 4.24 -30.11
N ALA A 531 -8.97 3.80 -29.18
CA ALA A 531 -8.14 4.69 -28.38
C ALA A 531 -7.18 5.51 -29.27
N GLU A 532 -6.59 4.92 -30.30
CA GLU A 532 -5.75 5.63 -31.27
C GLU A 532 -6.54 6.71 -32.02
N ARG A 533 -7.69 6.37 -32.61
CA ARG A 533 -8.56 7.33 -33.32
C ARG A 533 -8.99 8.50 -32.44
N LEU A 534 -9.32 8.24 -31.17
CA LEU A 534 -9.71 9.27 -30.21
C LEU A 534 -8.54 10.22 -29.93
N ARG A 535 -7.34 9.70 -29.65
CA ARG A 535 -6.15 10.50 -29.39
C ARG A 535 -5.72 11.33 -30.61
N ASP A 536 -5.83 10.78 -31.81
CA ASP A 536 -5.56 11.52 -33.07
C ASP A 536 -6.50 12.71 -33.24
N ALA A 537 -7.74 12.58 -32.77
CA ALA A 537 -8.72 13.67 -32.69
C ALA A 537 -8.56 14.57 -31.45
N ARG A 538 -7.49 14.37 -30.66
CA ARG A 538 -7.19 15.07 -29.39
C ARG A 538 -8.22 14.87 -28.28
N VAL A 539 -8.96 13.77 -28.32
CA VAL A 539 -9.79 13.31 -27.20
C VAL A 539 -8.94 12.39 -26.31
N PRO A 540 -8.76 12.72 -25.02
CA PRO A 540 -8.09 11.83 -24.08
C PRO A 540 -8.76 10.45 -24.03
N ALA A 541 -8.01 9.42 -24.41
CA ALA A 541 -8.47 8.05 -24.36
C ALA A 541 -7.30 7.09 -24.14
N SER A 542 -7.55 6.01 -23.40
CA SER A 542 -6.60 4.91 -23.21
C SER A 542 -7.33 3.59 -23.05
N VAL A 543 -6.74 2.51 -23.57
CA VAL A 543 -7.18 1.15 -23.24
C VAL A 543 -6.91 0.90 -21.76
N CYS A 544 -7.85 0.24 -21.07
CA CYS A 544 -7.64 -0.27 -19.72
C CYS A 544 -6.77 -1.53 -19.81
N LEU A 545 -5.47 -1.38 -19.51
CA LEU A 545 -4.50 -2.45 -19.59
C LEU A 545 -4.69 -3.48 -18.47
N ARG A 546 -4.48 -4.75 -18.80
CA ARG A 546 -4.35 -5.86 -17.85
C ARG A 546 -2.88 -6.18 -17.60
N PRO A 547 -2.53 -6.94 -16.55
CA PRO A 547 -1.14 -7.32 -16.27
C PRO A 547 -0.40 -7.90 -17.48
N LEU A 548 -1.01 -8.80 -18.24
CA LEU A 548 -0.45 -9.31 -19.51
C LEU A 548 -0.12 -8.20 -20.51
N ASP A 549 -1.04 -7.24 -20.70
CA ASP A 549 -0.87 -6.15 -21.67
C ASP A 549 0.31 -5.24 -21.31
N LEU A 550 0.66 -5.13 -20.02
CA LEU A 550 1.78 -4.29 -19.56
C LEU A 550 3.13 -4.76 -20.11
N TYR A 551 3.32 -6.07 -20.26
CA TYR A 551 4.56 -6.64 -20.83
C TYR A 551 4.70 -6.38 -22.32
N GLU A 552 3.59 -6.08 -23.01
CA GLU A 552 3.55 -5.74 -24.43
C GLU A 552 3.47 -4.22 -24.68
N ASP A 553 3.33 -3.41 -23.62
CA ASP A 553 3.21 -1.96 -23.74
C ASP A 553 4.52 -1.32 -24.24
N ALA A 554 4.43 -0.66 -25.40
CA ALA A 554 5.60 -0.08 -26.07
C ALA A 554 6.30 1.01 -25.24
N GLN A 555 5.56 1.75 -24.41
CA GLN A 555 6.14 2.80 -23.59
C GLN A 555 6.85 2.24 -22.36
N LEU A 556 6.31 1.21 -21.70
CA LEU A 556 6.98 0.48 -20.62
C LEU A 556 8.23 -0.24 -21.13
N ALA A 557 8.15 -0.86 -22.32
CA ALA A 557 9.30 -1.47 -22.99
C ALA A 557 10.38 -0.44 -23.33
N HIS A 558 10.02 0.71 -23.92
CA HIS A 558 10.95 1.80 -24.21
C HIS A 558 11.67 2.32 -22.96
N ARG A 559 10.96 2.34 -21.82
CA ARG A 559 11.51 2.76 -20.52
C ARG A 559 12.28 1.66 -19.80
N GLY A 560 12.30 0.43 -20.31
CA GLY A 560 12.93 -0.71 -19.64
C GLY A 560 12.30 -0.99 -18.27
N HIS A 561 10.97 -0.85 -18.15
CA HIS A 561 10.30 -0.90 -16.86
C HIS A 561 10.43 -2.26 -16.18
N PHE A 562 10.21 -3.37 -16.89
CA PHE A 562 10.40 -4.70 -16.33
C PHE A 562 11.87 -5.12 -16.46
N VAL A 563 12.49 -5.46 -15.33
CA VAL A 563 13.90 -5.86 -15.27
C VAL A 563 13.99 -7.33 -14.91
N THR A 564 14.63 -8.14 -15.75
CA THR A 564 14.88 -9.55 -15.45
C THR A 564 16.10 -9.69 -14.54
N LEU A 565 15.96 -10.41 -13.42
CA LEU A 565 17.05 -10.74 -12.50
C LEU A 565 17.11 -12.26 -12.30
N ASP A 566 18.31 -12.79 -12.07
CA ASP A 566 18.51 -14.21 -11.80
C ASP A 566 18.26 -14.49 -10.31
N HIS A 567 17.05 -14.98 -9.99
CA HIS A 567 16.69 -15.44 -8.65
C HIS A 567 17.25 -16.84 -8.40
N SER A 568 17.81 -17.07 -7.21
CA SER A 568 18.50 -18.32 -6.86
C SER A 568 17.63 -19.58 -6.97
N VAL A 569 16.32 -19.44 -6.78
CA VAL A 569 15.34 -20.55 -6.84
C VAL A 569 14.41 -20.47 -8.06
N MET A 570 14.08 -19.27 -8.55
CA MET A 570 13.10 -19.09 -9.64
C MET A 570 13.78 -18.93 -11.00
N GLY A 571 15.11 -18.77 -11.04
CA GLY A 571 15.85 -18.48 -12.26
C GLY A 571 15.61 -17.05 -12.75
N PRO A 572 15.71 -16.81 -14.08
CA PRO A 572 15.45 -15.49 -14.65
C PRO A 572 13.99 -15.08 -14.46
N THR A 573 13.73 -14.11 -13.58
CA THR A 573 12.38 -13.64 -13.22
C THR A 573 12.27 -12.13 -13.46
N PRO A 574 11.16 -11.61 -14.01
CA PRO A 574 10.96 -10.18 -14.15
C PRO A 574 10.53 -9.53 -12.84
N TYR A 575 11.07 -8.32 -12.61
CA TYR A 575 10.78 -7.44 -11.49
C TYR A 575 10.25 -6.11 -12.01
N ASP A 576 9.38 -5.49 -11.23
CA ASP A 576 8.95 -4.12 -11.49
C ASP A 576 10.14 -3.19 -11.24
N GLY A 577 10.51 -2.43 -12.26
CA GLY A 577 11.60 -1.50 -12.20
C GLY A 577 11.22 -0.15 -11.62
N LEU A 578 12.17 0.77 -11.67
CA LEU A 578 12.03 2.09 -11.11
C LEU A 578 11.07 2.94 -11.93
N ALA A 579 10.18 3.67 -11.26
CA ALA A 579 9.34 4.68 -11.90
C ALA A 579 10.09 6.01 -12.16
N THR A 580 11.29 6.15 -11.61
CA THR A 580 12.08 7.38 -11.62
C THR A 580 13.48 7.18 -12.20
N HIS A 581 13.91 8.07 -13.11
CA HIS A 581 15.23 8.04 -13.73
C HIS A 581 16.05 9.26 -13.33
N PHE A 582 17.23 9.01 -12.78
CA PHE A 582 18.11 10.03 -12.21
C PHE A 582 19.32 10.18 -13.13
N SER A 583 19.48 11.36 -13.73
CA SER A 583 20.52 11.60 -14.75
C SER A 583 21.97 11.49 -14.26
N ALA A 584 22.23 11.67 -12.95
CA ALA A 584 23.59 11.62 -12.40
C ALA A 584 23.82 10.47 -11.42
N THR A 585 22.76 10.02 -10.74
CA THR A 585 22.79 8.89 -9.78
C THR A 585 21.70 7.88 -10.10
N PRO A 586 21.78 7.18 -11.24
CA PRO A 586 20.75 6.24 -11.66
C PRO A 586 20.53 5.19 -10.58
N GLY A 587 19.26 4.94 -10.24
CA GLY A 587 18.89 3.76 -9.46
C GLY A 587 19.02 2.50 -10.31
N LEU A 588 19.20 1.37 -9.65
CA LEU A 588 19.36 0.07 -10.28
C LEU A 588 18.92 -1.03 -9.30
N LEU A 589 18.09 -1.95 -9.76
CA LEU A 589 17.83 -3.20 -9.06
C LEU A 589 19.10 -4.06 -9.13
N SER A 590 19.86 -4.14 -8.03
CA SER A 590 21.24 -4.68 -8.06
C SER A 590 21.36 -6.19 -7.89
N LYS A 591 20.36 -6.84 -7.29
CA LYS A 591 20.25 -8.31 -7.21
C LYS A 591 18.79 -8.72 -7.12
N ALA A 592 18.49 -9.97 -7.49
CA ALA A 592 17.21 -10.58 -7.16
C ALA A 592 16.98 -10.59 -5.64
N ALA A 593 15.72 -10.72 -5.22
CA ALA A 593 15.44 -10.89 -3.80
C ALA A 593 16.08 -12.18 -3.26
N PRO A 594 16.47 -12.21 -1.98
CA PRO A 594 17.08 -13.38 -1.37
C PRO A 594 16.05 -14.48 -1.09
N ALA A 595 16.43 -15.74 -1.32
CA ALA A 595 15.78 -16.85 -0.66
C ALA A 595 15.91 -16.70 0.88
N LEU A 596 15.03 -17.36 1.65
CA LEU A 596 15.06 -17.30 3.11
C LEU A 596 16.45 -17.66 3.63
N GLY A 597 17.09 -16.70 4.31
CA GLY A 597 18.43 -16.86 4.89
C GLY A 597 19.60 -16.93 3.91
N GLU A 598 19.40 -16.67 2.60
CA GLU A 598 20.42 -16.78 1.55
C GLU A 598 21.74 -16.07 1.88
N ASP A 599 21.65 -14.87 2.47
CA ASP A 599 22.81 -14.03 2.76
C ASP A 599 23.23 -14.08 4.24
N THR A 600 22.65 -14.98 5.05
CA THR A 600 22.89 -15.02 6.53
C THR A 600 24.37 -15.09 6.83
N GLN A 601 25.10 -16.04 6.25
CA GLN A 601 26.54 -16.22 6.49
C GLN A 601 27.33 -14.95 6.10
N TYR A 602 27.01 -14.33 4.97
CA TYR A 602 27.67 -13.11 4.51
C TYR A 602 27.40 -11.94 5.48
N VAL A 603 26.17 -11.78 5.95
CA VAL A 603 25.80 -10.75 6.93
C VAL A 603 26.56 -10.95 8.23
N LEU A 604 26.60 -12.17 8.76
CA LEU A 604 27.27 -12.47 10.03
C LEU A 604 28.79 -12.26 9.95
N VAL A 605 29.44 -12.73 8.89
CA VAL A 605 30.90 -12.67 8.77
C VAL A 605 31.36 -11.30 8.26
N GLU A 606 30.88 -10.87 7.10
CA GLU A 606 31.44 -9.73 6.37
C GLU A 606 30.89 -8.39 6.90
N LEU A 607 29.64 -8.35 7.37
CA LEU A 607 29.03 -7.11 7.87
C LEU A 607 29.18 -6.93 9.37
N LEU A 608 28.99 -8.02 10.15
CA LEU A 608 29.02 -7.98 11.62
C LEU A 608 30.34 -8.47 12.24
N GLY A 609 31.23 -9.09 11.45
CA GLY A 609 32.55 -9.53 11.91
C GLY A 609 32.51 -10.67 12.93
N LEU A 610 31.50 -11.55 12.87
CA LEU A 610 31.37 -12.68 13.80
C LEU A 610 32.45 -13.74 13.57
N ALA A 611 33.02 -14.24 14.65
CA ALA A 611 33.89 -15.41 14.59
C ALA A 611 33.07 -16.69 14.31
N PRO A 612 33.67 -17.72 13.68
CA PRO A 612 32.98 -18.99 13.42
C PRO A 612 32.37 -19.64 14.67
N ASP A 613 33.04 -19.53 15.82
CA ASP A 613 32.56 -20.09 17.09
C ASP A 613 31.30 -19.36 17.58
N GLU A 614 31.23 -18.02 17.47
CA GLU A 614 30.02 -17.25 17.80
C GLU A 614 28.84 -17.63 16.89
N ILE A 615 29.09 -17.85 15.59
CA ILE A 615 28.04 -18.28 14.65
C ILE A 615 27.52 -19.67 15.01
N ALA A 616 28.42 -20.59 15.38
CA ALA A 616 28.03 -21.93 15.81
C ALA A 616 27.20 -21.90 17.10
N GLU A 617 27.53 -21.02 18.06
CA GLU A 617 26.74 -20.80 19.27
C GLU A 617 25.34 -20.25 18.95
N LEU A 618 25.24 -19.27 18.05
CA LEU A 618 23.95 -18.73 17.58
C LEU A 618 23.08 -19.81 16.92
N ALA A 619 23.67 -20.65 16.07
CA ALA A 619 22.96 -21.77 15.45
C ALA A 619 22.50 -22.81 16.48
N ALA A 620 23.36 -23.16 17.45
CA ALA A 620 23.03 -24.09 18.53
C ALA A 620 21.94 -23.57 19.47
N ALA A 621 21.75 -22.25 19.55
CA ALA A 621 20.71 -21.59 20.32
C ALA A 621 19.41 -21.32 19.52
N ASP A 622 19.27 -21.90 18.31
CA ASP A 622 18.14 -21.68 17.40
C ASP A 622 17.90 -20.19 17.06
N ALA A 623 18.96 -19.36 17.16
CA ALA A 623 18.92 -17.96 16.77
C ALA A 623 19.01 -17.79 15.24
N LEU A 624 19.55 -18.79 14.54
CA LEU A 624 19.62 -18.89 13.08
C LEU A 624 18.78 -20.10 12.65
N THR A 625 17.81 -19.91 11.75
CA THR A 625 16.83 -20.95 11.37
C THR A 625 16.69 -21.16 9.88
#